data_AF-A0A8X7TWU2-F1
#
_entry.id   AF-A0A8X7TWU2-F1
#
_cell.length_a   1.000
_cell.length_b   1.000
_cell.length_c   1.000
_cell.angle_alpha   90.00
_cell.angle_beta   90.00
_cell.angle_gamma   90.00
#
_symmetry.space_group_name_H-M   'P 1'
#
loop_
_entity.id
_entity.type
_entity.pdbx_description
1 polymer ?
#
loop_
_entity_poly.entity_id
_entity_poly.type
_entity_poly.pdbx_seq_one_letter_code
_entity_poly.pdbx_strand_id
1 'polypeptide(L)'
;MKRFQVDRGAIKFVFSGANIMCPGLTSPGGVLDEEVDAERPVAIYAEGKQHALAIGFTKMSAKDIKSINKGIGVDNMHYLNDGLWKMELLD
;
A
#
# COMPACT_ATOMS: atom_id res chain seq x y z
N MET A 1 6.81 -4.36 -10.75
CA MET A 1 6.78 -3.93 -9.33
C MET A 1 5.93 -4.92 -8.55
N LYS A 2 6.31 -5.27 -7.32
CA LYS A 2 5.57 -6.23 -6.50
C LYS A 2 4.25 -5.59 -6.02
N ARG A 3 3.19 -6.42 -5.92
CA ARG A 3 1.82 -5.98 -5.65
C ARG A 3 1.40 -6.39 -4.26
N PHE A 4 0.92 -5.43 -3.47
CA PHE A 4 0.16 -5.68 -2.26
C PHE A 4 -1.30 -5.25 -2.48
N GLN A 5 -2.21 -5.83 -1.69
CA GLN A 5 -3.62 -5.48 -1.68
C GLN A 5 -4.07 -5.16 -0.27
N VAL A 6 -4.79 -4.06 -0.11
CA VAL A 6 -5.50 -3.72 1.13
C VAL A 6 -6.97 -4.10 1.03
N ASP A 7 -7.61 -4.30 2.18
CA ASP A 7 -9.07 -4.42 2.24
C ASP A 7 -9.81 -3.13 1.84
N ARG A 8 -11.12 -3.26 1.65
CA ARG A 8 -12.01 -2.16 1.29
C ARG A 8 -12.04 -1.03 2.31
N GLY A 9 -11.85 -1.33 3.59
CA GLY A 9 -11.89 -0.34 4.69
C GLY A 9 -10.73 0.65 4.62
N ALA A 10 -9.58 0.20 4.11
CA ALA A 10 -8.39 1.03 3.94
C ALA A 10 -8.48 2.05 2.79
N ILE A 11 -9.30 1.80 1.75
CA ILE A 11 -9.34 2.58 0.50
C ILE A 11 -9.44 4.08 0.75
N LYS A 12 -10.40 4.51 1.59
CA LYS A 12 -10.64 5.94 1.84
C LYS A 12 -9.42 6.65 2.46
N PHE A 13 -8.66 5.93 3.28
CA PHE A 13 -7.51 6.46 3.99
C PHE A 13 -6.30 6.54 3.06
N VAL A 14 -6.11 5.55 2.20
CA VAL A 14 -5.05 5.57 1.17
C VAL A 14 -5.22 6.76 0.23
N PHE A 15 -6.46 7.06 -0.20
CA PHE A 15 -6.76 8.27 -0.99
C PHE A 15 -6.59 9.59 -0.24
N SER A 16 -6.41 9.54 1.08
CA SER A 16 -6.10 10.71 1.91
C SER A 16 -4.61 10.79 2.23
N GLY A 17 -3.76 9.96 1.60
CA GLY A 17 -2.32 9.93 1.82
C GLY A 17 -1.88 9.19 3.10
N ALA A 18 -2.77 8.43 3.75
CA ALA A 18 -2.38 7.66 4.92
C ALA A 18 -1.41 6.53 4.56
N ASN A 19 -0.52 6.20 5.50
CA ASN A 19 0.32 5.01 5.43
C ASN A 19 -0.52 3.72 5.49
N ILE A 20 0.05 2.64 4.97
CA ILE A 20 -0.62 1.35 4.93
C ILE A 20 -0.23 0.56 6.17
N MET A 21 -1.23 0.28 6.99
CA MET A 21 -1.07 -0.41 8.26
C MET A 21 -1.07 -1.93 8.04
N CYS A 22 -0.28 -2.67 8.83
CA CYS A 22 -0.19 -4.13 8.72
C CYS A 22 -1.56 -4.84 8.75
N PRO A 23 -2.51 -4.47 9.65
CA PRO A 23 -3.83 -5.11 9.68
C PRO A 23 -4.64 -4.98 8.38
N GLY A 24 -4.43 -3.90 7.61
CA GLY A 24 -5.11 -3.72 6.33
C GLY A 24 -4.57 -4.63 5.22
N LEU A 25 -3.37 -5.18 5.40
CA LEU A 25 -2.70 -6.09 4.47
C LEU A 25 -2.88 -7.56 4.84
N THR A 26 -3.17 -7.85 6.12
CA THR A 26 -3.35 -9.21 6.65
C THR A 26 -4.81 -9.56 6.92
N SER A 27 -5.74 -8.66 6.61
CA SER A 27 -7.18 -8.92 6.68
C SER A 27 -7.63 -9.92 5.59
N PRO A 28 -8.86 -10.46 5.63
CA PRO A 28 -9.34 -11.42 4.63
C PRO A 28 -9.33 -10.89 3.18
N GLY A 29 -9.43 -9.57 2.99
CA GLY A 29 -9.31 -8.92 1.69
C GLY A 29 -7.88 -8.46 1.34
N GLY A 30 -6.95 -8.56 2.29
CA GLY A 30 -5.55 -8.20 2.14
C GLY A 30 -4.75 -9.31 1.45
N VAL A 31 -3.78 -8.91 0.62
CA VAL A 31 -2.89 -9.85 -0.09
C VAL A 31 -1.47 -9.31 -0.05
N LEU A 32 -0.53 -10.18 0.34
CA LEU A 32 0.89 -9.90 0.42
C LEU A 32 1.66 -10.84 -0.51
N ASP A 33 2.69 -10.31 -1.16
CA ASP A 33 3.72 -11.12 -1.81
C ASP A 33 4.82 -11.37 -0.77
N GLU A 34 4.90 -12.60 -0.25
CA GLU A 34 5.75 -12.96 0.91
C GLU A 34 7.26 -12.88 0.63
N GLU A 35 7.67 -12.70 -0.62
CA GLU A 35 9.07 -12.54 -1.01
C GLU A 35 9.56 -11.09 -0.89
N VAL A 36 8.68 -10.15 -0.55
CA VAL A 36 9.05 -8.73 -0.46
C VAL A 36 9.74 -8.44 0.87
N ASP A 37 10.99 -8.01 0.79
CA ASP A 37 11.76 -7.52 1.94
C ASP A 37 11.36 -6.08 2.34
N ALA A 38 11.89 -5.60 3.46
CA ALA A 38 11.81 -4.19 3.85
C ALA A 38 12.55 -3.29 2.83
N GLU A 39 12.19 -2.01 2.81
CA GLU A 39 12.77 -0.96 1.96
C GLU A 39 12.61 -1.22 0.45
N ARG A 40 11.55 -1.93 0.04
CA ARG A 40 11.25 -2.22 -1.36
C ARG A 40 10.05 -1.43 -1.86
N PRO A 41 10.08 -0.95 -3.11
CA PRO A 41 8.94 -0.27 -3.70
C PRO A 41 7.82 -1.29 -4.02
N VAL A 42 6.61 -0.96 -3.61
CA VAL A 42 5.41 -1.78 -3.83
C VAL A 42 4.26 -0.93 -4.36
N ALA A 43 3.47 -1.56 -5.24
CA ALA A 43 2.21 -0.99 -5.71
C ALA A 43 1.06 -1.48 -4.81
N ILE A 44 0.25 -0.56 -4.31
CA ILE A 44 -0.86 -0.82 -3.40
C ILE A 44 -2.16 -0.85 -4.20
N TYR A 45 -2.81 -2.01 -4.19
CA TYR A 45 -4.12 -2.26 -4.78
C TYR A 45 -5.17 -2.35 -3.68
N ALA A 46 -6.44 -2.34 -4.05
CA ALA A 46 -7.51 -2.68 -3.14
C ALA A 46 -8.37 -3.83 -3.65
N GLU A 47 -9.00 -4.51 -2.71
CA GLU A 47 -9.95 -5.59 -2.99
C GLU A 47 -11.01 -5.13 -4.02
N GLY A 48 -11.11 -5.88 -5.13
CA GLY A 48 -12.05 -5.58 -6.22
C GLY A 48 -11.66 -4.42 -7.14
N LYS A 49 -10.42 -3.92 -7.07
CA LYS A 49 -9.90 -2.87 -7.96
C LYS A 49 -8.78 -3.40 -8.85
N GLN A 50 -8.80 -2.98 -10.12
CA GLN A 50 -7.84 -3.41 -11.13
C GLN A 50 -6.58 -2.55 -11.19
N HIS A 51 -6.66 -1.28 -10.78
CA HIS A 51 -5.56 -0.34 -10.84
C HIS A 51 -4.99 -0.08 -9.44
N ALA A 52 -3.69 0.21 -9.37
CA ALA A 52 -3.06 0.63 -8.13
C ALA A 52 -3.66 1.95 -7.64
N LEU A 53 -3.84 2.05 -6.33
CA LEU A 53 -4.34 3.25 -5.65
C LEU A 53 -3.21 4.12 -5.14
N ALA A 54 -2.06 3.50 -4.83
CA ALA A 54 -0.88 4.16 -4.31
C ALA A 54 0.40 3.38 -4.61
N ILE A 55 1.53 4.06 -4.47
CA ILE A 55 2.88 3.51 -4.51
C ILE A 55 3.55 3.87 -3.19
N GLY A 56 4.27 2.92 -2.60
CA GLY A 56 4.96 3.13 -1.34
C GLY A 56 6.21 2.27 -1.20
N PHE A 57 6.92 2.46 -0.09
CA PHE A 57 8.06 1.63 0.31
C PHE A 57 7.70 0.81 1.53
N THR A 58 8.04 -0.48 1.51
CA THR A 58 7.85 -1.35 2.67
C THR A 58 8.72 -0.87 3.83
N LYS A 59 8.10 -0.73 5.01
CA LYS A 59 8.80 -0.44 6.26
C LYS A 59 9.23 -1.71 6.99
N MET A 60 8.58 -2.82 6.66
CA MET A 60 8.78 -4.16 7.22
C MET A 60 8.73 -5.18 6.07
N SER A 61 9.38 -6.34 6.24
CA SER A 61 9.24 -7.41 5.25
C SER A 61 7.80 -7.92 5.21
N ALA A 62 7.35 -8.49 4.10
CA ALA A 62 6.01 -9.08 3.98
C ALA A 62 5.76 -10.17 5.03
N LYS A 63 6.81 -10.93 5.38
CA LYS A 63 6.76 -11.93 6.45
C LYS A 63 6.52 -11.29 7.81
N ASP A 64 7.19 -10.18 8.11
CA ASP A 64 7.03 -9.45 9.36
C ASP A 64 5.67 -8.75 9.44
N ILE A 65 5.19 -8.19 8.33
CA ILE A 65 3.84 -7.61 8.24
C ILE A 65 2.80 -8.66 8.63
N LYS A 66 2.94 -9.88 8.09
CA LYS A 66 2.04 -11.01 8.36
C LYS A 66 2.14 -11.53 9.79
N SER A 67 3.35 -11.64 10.34
CA SER A 67 3.58 -12.23 11.67
C SER A 67 3.28 -11.25 12.82
N ILE A 68 3.70 -9.98 12.69
CA ILE A 68 3.55 -8.97 13.74
C ILE A 68 2.15 -8.34 13.70
N ASN A 69 1.59 -8.13 12.50
CA ASN A 69 0.24 -7.60 12.29
C ASN A 69 -0.06 -6.31 13.10
N LYS A 70 0.94 -5.43 13.23
CA LYS A 70 0.83 -4.16 13.96
C LYS A 70 1.80 -3.14 13.40
N GLY A 71 1.40 -1.87 13.42
CA GLY A 71 2.22 -0.76 12.96
C GLY A 71 2.06 -0.48 11.46
N ILE A 72 2.97 0.34 10.94
CA ILE A 72 3.02 0.73 9.53
C ILE A 72 3.78 -0.34 8.75
N GLY A 73 3.13 -0.96 7.78
CA GLY A 73 3.75 -1.95 6.89
C GLY A 73 4.37 -1.30 5.65
N VAL A 74 3.73 -0.27 5.10
CA VAL A 74 4.22 0.49 3.94
C VAL A 74 4.01 1.98 4.17
N ASP A 75 5.09 2.76 3.99
CA ASP A 75 5.02 4.22 3.95
C ASP A 75 4.49 4.65 2.57
N ASN A 76 3.42 5.45 2.54
CA ASN A 76 2.75 5.88 1.30
C ASN A 76 3.50 7.07 0.68
N MET A 77 3.99 6.92 -0.55
CA MET A 77 4.78 7.95 -1.24
C MET A 77 3.97 8.74 -2.26
N HIS A 78 3.07 8.07 -2.98
CA HIS A 78 2.26 8.67 -4.02
C HIS A 78 0.93 7.94 -4.11
N TYR A 79 -0.17 8.67 -4.25
CA TYR A 79 -1.51 8.09 -4.31
C TYR A 79 -2.41 8.81 -5.32
N LEU A 80 -3.46 8.12 -5.73
CA LEU A 80 -4.43 8.64 -6.68
C LEU A 80 -5.05 9.94 -6.17
N ASN A 81 -5.13 10.95 -7.05
CA ASN A 81 -5.65 12.29 -6.75
C ASN A 81 -4.82 13.14 -5.77
N ASP A 82 -3.59 12.74 -5.45
CA ASP A 82 -2.64 13.62 -4.77
C ASP A 82 -2.16 14.75 -5.70
N GLY A 83 -1.26 15.59 -5.18
CA GLY A 83 -0.72 16.72 -5.94
C GLY A 83 0.01 16.30 -7.22
N LEU A 84 0.82 15.23 -7.16
CA LEU A 84 1.57 14.73 -8.31
C LEU A 84 0.64 14.09 -9.35
N TRP A 85 -0.42 13.40 -8.92
CA TRP A 85 -1.41 12.82 -9.81
C TRP A 85 -2.16 13.89 -10.63
N LYS A 86 -2.49 15.01 -9.97
CA LYS A 86 -3.21 16.13 -10.59
C LYS A 86 -2.32 17.05 -11.43
N MET A 87 -1.00 16.82 -11.40
CA MET A 87 -0.03 17.63 -12.11
C MET A 87 -0.04 17.23 -13.59
N GLU A 88 -0.60 18.07 -14.45
CA GLU A 88 -0.66 17.80 -15.89
C GLU A 88 0.68 18.06 -16.60
N LEU A 89 1.49 18.98 -16.07
CA LEU A 89 2.78 19.38 -16.60
C LEU A 89 3.77 19.62 -15.46
N LEU A 90 4.97 19.06 -15.61
CA LEU A 90 6.18 19.39 -14.85
C LEU A 90 6.96 20.40 -15.68
N ASP A 91 6.96 21.66 -15.22
CA ASP A 91 7.82 22.72 -15.76
C ASP A 91 9.29 22.47 -15.38
#